data_AF-A0A7S3ZCW5-F1
#
_entry.id   AF-A0A7S3ZCW5-F1
#
_cell.length_a   1.000
_cell.length_b   1.000
_cell.length_c   1.000
_cell.angle_alpha   90.00
_cell.angle_beta   90.00
_cell.angle_gamma   90.00
#
_symmetry.space_group_name_H-M   'P 1'
#
loop_
_entity.id
_entity.type
_entity.pdbx_description
1 polymer ?
#
loop_
_entity_poly.entity_id
_entity_poly.type
_entity_poly.pdbx_seq_one_letter_code
_entity_poly.pdbx_strand_id
1 'polypeptide(L)'
;LRKGTSQLLAMDSNLVLRIVNVAETLAGSRRTEQSGIKLFIGLAEALDLQLLRPHLPVILRLSLKRLKASWPRPPVRRFALPIMDLLSVLVGKHGVGVLKEGLRDTSLLHAIQKGFWADTLPKIQSSGRRKAGIIATTRMLVEDESIWADAELVGKMVKNLVETLLSRSAETMEKEDHLSVLEDIGDGGVSGTRLTYSR
;
A
#
# COMPACT_ATOMS: atom_id res chain seq x y z
N LEU A 1 21.21 -21.29 -6.77
CA LEU A 1 21.41 -20.99 -5.34
C LEU A 1 20.07 -21.03 -4.61
N ARG A 2 19.69 -22.22 -4.11
CA ARG A 2 18.56 -22.39 -3.18
C ARG A 2 19.05 -22.10 -1.76
N LYS A 3 18.55 -21.02 -1.16
CA LYS A 3 18.58 -20.68 0.28
C LYS A 3 17.39 -19.72 0.45
N GLY A 4 16.38 -19.90 1.28
CA GLY A 4 16.21 -20.71 2.48
C GLY A 4 15.25 -19.90 3.35
N THR A 5 13.96 -19.89 3.00
CA THR A 5 12.81 -19.30 3.72
C THR A 5 11.58 -19.58 2.83
N SER A 6 10.51 -20.24 3.22
CA SER A 6 10.13 -20.75 4.52
C SER A 6 9.14 -21.87 4.29
N GLN A 7 9.33 -22.96 5.03
CA GLN A 7 8.24 -23.74 5.60
C GLN A 7 7.43 -22.84 6.56
N LEU A 8 6.89 -21.73 6.05
CA LEU A 8 5.86 -20.97 6.74
C LEU A 8 4.64 -21.88 6.61
N LEU A 9 4.61 -22.81 7.57
CA LEU A 9 3.53 -23.64 8.08
C LEU A 9 2.35 -23.67 7.12
N ALA A 10 1.98 -24.87 6.64
CA ALA A 10 0.63 -25.12 6.22
C ALA A 10 -0.29 -24.59 7.34
N MET A 11 -0.74 -23.33 7.19
CA MET A 11 -1.50 -22.66 8.20
C MET A 11 -2.81 -23.42 8.20
N ASP A 12 -3.07 -24.10 9.32
CA ASP A 12 -4.35 -24.71 9.55
C ASP A 12 -5.42 -23.66 9.24
N SER A 13 -6.36 -23.97 8.35
CA SER A 13 -7.48 -23.10 8.00
C SER A 13 -8.20 -22.57 9.25
N ASN A 14 -8.18 -23.33 10.35
CA ASN A 14 -8.68 -22.90 11.65
C ASN A 14 -7.88 -21.74 12.26
N LEU A 15 -6.55 -21.72 12.11
CA LEU A 15 -5.71 -20.62 12.58
C LEU A 15 -5.96 -19.35 11.78
N VAL A 16 -6.06 -19.46 10.45
CA VAL A 16 -6.44 -18.33 9.58
C VAL A 16 -7.78 -17.74 10.02
N LEU A 17 -8.79 -18.60 10.21
CA LEU A 17 -10.11 -18.18 10.67
C LEU A 17 -10.05 -17.47 12.03
N ARG A 18 -9.27 -17.97 12.98
CA ARG A 18 -9.09 -17.31 14.30
C ARG A 18 -8.47 -15.92 14.15
N ILE A 19 -7.45 -15.77 13.33
CA ILE A 19 -6.80 -14.47 13.09
C ILE A 19 -7.78 -13.51 12.41
N VAL A 20 -8.56 -14.00 11.43
CA VAL A 20 -9.60 -13.20 10.77
C VAL A 20 -10.65 -12.74 11.78
N ASN A 21 -11.10 -13.59 12.71
CA ASN A 21 -12.07 -13.21 13.75
C ASN A 21 -11.52 -12.15 14.72
N VAL A 22 -10.23 -12.25 15.09
CA VAL A 22 -9.55 -11.23 15.88
C VAL A 22 -9.47 -9.92 15.11
N ALA A 23 -9.06 -9.97 13.84
CA ALA A 23 -8.97 -8.80 12.98
C ALA A 23 -10.35 -8.15 12.76
N GLU A 24 -11.41 -8.94 12.61
CA GLU A 24 -12.79 -8.46 12.52
C GLU A 24 -13.22 -7.75 13.80
N THR A 25 -12.95 -8.33 14.96
CA THR A 25 -13.25 -7.71 16.26
C THR A 25 -12.53 -6.36 16.40
N LEU A 26 -11.25 -6.30 16.02
CA LEU A 26 -10.46 -5.08 16.06
C LEU A 26 -10.95 -4.03 15.04
N ALA A 27 -11.27 -4.45 13.81
CA ALA A 27 -11.80 -3.62 12.74
C ALA A 27 -13.19 -3.05 13.06
N GLY A 28 -13.98 -3.78 13.86
CA GLY A 28 -15.31 -3.35 14.31
C GLY A 28 -15.30 -2.17 15.28
N SER A 29 -14.19 -1.91 15.97
CA SER A 29 -14.08 -0.85 17.00
C SER A 29 -13.31 0.37 16.51
N ARG A 30 -13.84 1.59 16.79
CA ARG A 30 -13.20 2.88 16.47
C ARG A 30 -11.81 3.07 17.07
N ARG A 31 -11.51 2.38 18.17
CA ARG A 31 -10.20 2.52 18.84
C ARG A 31 -9.12 1.65 18.20
N THR A 32 -9.51 0.50 17.66
CA THR A 32 -8.58 -0.56 17.23
C THR A 32 -8.65 -0.84 15.72
N GLU A 33 -9.45 -0.11 14.96
CA GLU A 33 -9.68 -0.44 13.55
C GLU A 33 -8.42 -0.47 12.71
N GLN A 34 -7.47 0.42 12.99
CA GLN A 34 -6.20 0.46 12.25
C GLN A 34 -5.38 -0.81 12.50
N SER A 35 -5.43 -1.35 13.72
CA SER A 35 -4.78 -2.63 14.05
C SER A 35 -5.46 -3.79 13.32
N GLY A 36 -6.79 -3.78 13.24
CA GLY A 36 -7.55 -4.75 12.46
C GLY A 36 -7.18 -4.72 10.96
N ILE A 37 -7.12 -3.52 10.36
CA ILE A 37 -6.72 -3.37 8.95
C ILE A 37 -5.27 -3.81 8.74
N LYS A 38 -4.34 -3.48 9.65
CA LYS A 38 -2.95 -3.95 9.58
C LYS A 38 -2.85 -5.47 9.62
N LEU A 39 -3.69 -6.15 10.40
CA LEU A 39 -3.74 -7.62 10.39
C LEU A 39 -4.24 -8.14 9.05
N PHE A 40 -5.24 -7.51 8.44
CA PHE A 40 -5.68 -7.89 7.09
C PHE A 40 -4.57 -7.70 6.05
N ILE A 41 -3.77 -6.63 6.15
CA ILE A 41 -2.60 -6.43 5.29
C ILE A 41 -1.62 -7.59 5.48
N GLY A 42 -1.24 -7.89 6.72
CA GLY A 42 -0.31 -9.00 7.01
C GLY A 42 -0.83 -10.36 6.52
N LEU A 43 -2.13 -10.62 6.63
CA LEU A 43 -2.75 -11.83 6.05
C LEU A 43 -2.66 -11.85 4.52
N ALA A 44 -2.93 -10.72 3.85
CA ALA A 44 -2.84 -10.63 2.40
C ALA A 44 -1.39 -10.80 1.89
N GLU A 45 -0.41 -10.29 2.65
CA GLU A 45 1.03 -10.44 2.36
C GLU A 45 1.51 -11.88 2.61
N ALA A 46 1.07 -12.52 3.69
CA ALA A 46 1.58 -13.82 4.11
C ALA A 46 0.90 -15.01 3.41
N LEU A 47 -0.40 -14.93 3.13
CA LEU A 47 -1.18 -16.06 2.63
C LEU A 47 -1.20 -16.14 1.11
N ASP A 48 -1.30 -17.37 0.61
CA ASP A 48 -1.64 -17.65 -0.78
C ASP A 48 -3.14 -17.40 -1.02
N LEU A 49 -3.47 -17.11 -2.28
CA LEU A 49 -4.84 -16.77 -2.67
C LEU A 49 -5.87 -17.84 -2.27
N GLN A 50 -5.50 -19.12 -2.32
CA GLN A 50 -6.41 -20.23 -1.97
C GLN A 50 -6.88 -20.16 -0.52
N LEU A 51 -5.99 -19.81 0.43
CA LEU A 51 -6.31 -19.68 1.84
C LEU A 51 -7.01 -18.34 2.15
N LEU A 52 -6.68 -17.29 1.40
CA LEU A 52 -7.25 -15.96 1.59
C LEU A 52 -8.67 -15.85 1.03
N ARG A 53 -8.95 -16.51 -0.10
CA ARG A 53 -10.18 -16.39 -0.90
C ARG A 53 -11.47 -16.55 -0.09
N PRO A 54 -11.64 -17.53 0.81
CA PRO A 54 -12.85 -17.67 1.63
C PRO A 54 -13.14 -16.45 2.51
N HIS A 55 -12.10 -15.70 2.90
CA HIS A 55 -12.18 -14.60 3.85
C HIS A 55 -12.24 -13.22 3.17
N LEU A 56 -11.93 -13.14 1.87
CA LEU A 56 -11.92 -11.87 1.11
C LEU A 56 -13.21 -11.04 1.28
N PRO A 57 -14.43 -11.62 1.20
CA PRO A 57 -15.64 -10.82 1.35
C PRO A 57 -15.74 -10.14 2.72
N VAL A 58 -15.33 -10.82 3.80
CA VAL A 58 -15.34 -10.26 5.15
C VAL A 58 -14.29 -9.16 5.29
N ILE A 59 -13.06 -9.44 4.83
CA ILE A 59 -11.93 -8.49 4.86
C ILE A 59 -12.30 -7.19 4.14
N LEU A 60 -12.80 -7.29 2.90
CA LEU A 60 -13.15 -6.13 2.09
C LEU A 60 -14.36 -5.40 2.64
N ARG A 61 -15.41 -6.12 3.07
CA ARG A 61 -16.61 -5.50 3.66
C ARG A 61 -16.25 -4.66 4.89
N LEU A 62 -15.46 -5.20 5.81
CA LEU A 62 -15.08 -4.50 7.03
C LEU A 62 -14.19 -3.28 6.75
N SER A 63 -13.22 -3.45 5.85
CA SER A 63 -12.29 -2.38 5.46
C SER A 63 -13.04 -1.23 4.75
N LEU A 64 -13.98 -1.56 3.86
CA LEU A 64 -14.71 -0.59 3.06
C LEU A 64 -15.93 0.00 3.75
N LYS A 65 -16.45 -0.60 4.83
CA LYS A 65 -17.62 -0.08 5.56
C LYS A 65 -17.46 1.39 5.96
N ARG A 66 -16.26 1.78 6.39
CA ARG A 66 -15.95 3.16 6.78
C ARG A 66 -15.68 4.07 5.62
N LEU A 67 -15.04 3.54 4.57
CA LEU A 67 -14.83 4.27 3.33
C LEU A 67 -16.18 4.69 2.72
N LYS A 68 -17.15 3.76 2.71
CA LYS A 68 -18.53 4.02 2.27
C LYS A 68 -19.24 5.05 3.15
N ALA A 69 -19.07 4.97 4.47
CA ALA A 69 -19.69 5.93 5.39
C ALA A 69 -19.17 7.37 5.21
N SER A 70 -17.98 7.55 4.63
CA SER A 70 -17.45 8.87 4.31
C SER A 70 -17.90 9.42 2.96
N TRP A 71 -18.45 8.61 2.04
CA TRP A 71 -18.86 9.12 0.73
C TRP A 71 -20.08 10.04 0.80
N PRO A 72 -20.11 11.14 0.03
CA PRO A 72 -19.18 11.52 -1.04
C PRO A 72 -17.95 12.34 -0.59
N ARG A 73 -17.79 12.58 0.71
CA ARG A 73 -16.67 13.39 1.23
C ARG A 73 -15.35 12.63 1.13
N PRO A 74 -14.21 13.35 1.05
CA PRO A 74 -12.90 12.72 1.12
C PRO A 74 -12.77 11.95 2.44
N PRO A 75 -12.36 10.67 2.41
CA PRO A 75 -12.15 9.90 3.63
C PRO A 75 -11.03 10.51 4.45
N VAL A 76 -11.17 10.45 5.78
CA VAL A 76 -10.14 10.92 6.71
C VAL A 76 -8.84 10.16 6.41
N ARG A 77 -7.73 10.91 6.21
CA ARG A 77 -6.42 10.36 5.80
C ARG A 77 -5.97 9.16 6.64
N ARG A 78 -6.30 9.20 7.94
CA ARG A 78 -6.03 8.14 8.94
C ARG A 78 -6.61 6.77 8.58
N PHE A 79 -7.71 6.72 7.83
CA PHE A 79 -8.39 5.50 7.40
C PHE A 79 -8.17 5.21 5.91
N ALA A 80 -8.04 6.26 5.10
CA ALA A 80 -7.77 6.15 3.68
C ALA A 80 -6.47 5.37 3.40
N LEU A 81 -5.36 5.75 4.05
CA LEU A 81 -4.06 5.16 3.73
C LEU A 81 -3.96 3.66 4.07
N PRO A 82 -4.37 3.17 5.26
CA PRO A 82 -4.35 1.73 5.54
C PRO A 82 -5.24 0.90 4.61
N ILE A 83 -6.39 1.43 4.19
CA ILE A 83 -7.26 0.75 3.22
C ILE A 83 -6.59 0.71 1.84
N MET A 84 -5.98 1.82 1.42
CA MET A 84 -5.20 1.88 0.19
C MET A 84 -4.06 0.86 0.20
N ASP A 85 -3.35 0.72 1.32
CA ASP A 85 -2.28 -0.25 1.49
C ASP A 85 -2.79 -1.69 1.35
N LEU A 86 -3.90 -2.04 2.03
CA LEU A 86 -4.52 -3.36 1.93
C LEU A 86 -4.91 -3.70 0.49
N LEU A 87 -5.62 -2.80 -0.18
CA LEU A 87 -6.06 -3.01 -1.55
C LEU A 87 -4.86 -3.08 -2.51
N SER A 88 -3.81 -2.28 -2.27
CA SER A 88 -2.57 -2.32 -3.06
C SER A 88 -1.82 -3.64 -2.91
N VAL A 89 -1.75 -4.19 -1.70
CA VAL A 89 -1.17 -5.53 -1.48
C VAL A 89 -2.00 -6.60 -2.18
N LEU A 90 -3.32 -6.56 -2.03
CA LEU A 90 -4.21 -7.54 -2.65
C LEU A 90 -4.03 -7.57 -4.16
N VAL A 91 -4.09 -6.42 -4.83
CA VAL A 91 -3.92 -6.34 -6.28
C VAL A 91 -2.48 -6.61 -6.69
N GLY A 92 -1.51 -6.04 -5.97
CA GLY A 92 -0.09 -6.20 -6.26
C GLY A 92 0.35 -7.66 -6.23
N LYS A 93 -0.14 -8.45 -5.25
CA LYS A 93 0.21 -9.86 -5.10
C LYS A 93 -0.69 -10.80 -5.90
N HIS A 94 -2.01 -10.60 -5.84
CA HIS A 94 -3.00 -11.58 -6.35
C HIS A 94 -3.71 -11.14 -7.64
N GLY A 95 -3.41 -9.95 -8.16
CA GLY A 95 -4.04 -9.39 -9.36
C GLY A 95 -5.40 -8.75 -9.08
N VAL A 96 -5.98 -8.09 -10.09
CA VAL A 96 -7.24 -7.33 -9.91
C VAL A 96 -8.45 -8.24 -9.66
N GLY A 97 -8.40 -9.48 -10.18
CA GLY A 97 -9.46 -10.47 -10.02
C GLY A 97 -9.85 -10.71 -8.55
N VAL A 98 -8.88 -10.62 -7.63
CA VAL A 98 -9.12 -10.79 -6.18
C VAL A 98 -10.13 -9.78 -5.63
N LEU A 99 -10.11 -8.55 -6.13
CA LEU A 99 -11.05 -7.50 -5.71
C LEU A 99 -12.43 -7.75 -6.30
N LYS A 100 -12.50 -8.14 -7.58
CA LYS A 100 -13.77 -8.49 -8.24
C LYS A 100 -14.47 -9.64 -7.52
N GLU A 101 -13.73 -10.68 -7.18
CA GLU A 101 -14.22 -11.84 -6.42
C GLU A 101 -14.67 -11.47 -5.00
N GLY A 102 -13.85 -10.71 -4.27
CA GLY A 102 -14.13 -10.37 -2.89
C GLY A 102 -15.28 -9.35 -2.74
N LEU A 103 -15.41 -8.40 -3.66
CA LEU A 103 -16.49 -7.40 -3.65
C LEU A 103 -17.81 -7.97 -4.16
N ARG A 104 -17.75 -8.97 -5.06
CA ARG A 104 -18.91 -9.54 -5.77
C ARG A 104 -19.73 -8.50 -6.56
N ASP A 105 -19.17 -7.32 -6.78
CA ASP A 105 -19.82 -6.17 -7.42
C ASP A 105 -18.76 -5.30 -8.10
N THR A 106 -18.78 -5.27 -9.42
CA THR A 106 -17.86 -4.47 -10.24
C THR A 106 -18.18 -2.98 -10.18
N SER A 107 -19.44 -2.60 -9.95
CA SER A 107 -19.83 -1.19 -9.80
C SER A 107 -19.20 -0.57 -8.56
N LEU A 108 -19.07 -1.36 -7.49
CA LEU A 108 -18.39 -0.95 -6.27
C LEU A 108 -16.88 -0.80 -6.49
N LEU A 109 -16.26 -1.70 -7.25
CA LEU A 109 -14.84 -1.55 -7.61
C LEU A 109 -14.60 -0.24 -8.38
N HIS A 110 -15.45 0.05 -9.35
CA HIS A 110 -15.39 1.30 -10.13
C HIS A 110 -15.56 2.54 -9.24
N ALA A 111 -16.52 2.50 -8.31
CA ALA A 111 -16.73 3.57 -7.35
C ALA A 111 -15.51 3.79 -6.43
N ILE A 112 -14.85 2.70 -6.00
CA ILE A 112 -13.59 2.77 -5.23
C ILE A 112 -12.49 3.39 -6.07
N GLN A 113 -12.33 2.96 -7.34
CA GLN A 113 -11.30 3.49 -8.23
C GLN A 113 -11.48 5.01 -8.45
N LYS A 114 -12.72 5.43 -8.78
CA LYS A 114 -13.05 6.83 -9.10
C LYS A 114 -13.07 7.75 -7.89
N GLY A 115 -13.72 7.33 -6.80
CA GLY A 115 -14.01 8.16 -5.64
C GLY A 115 -13.02 8.06 -4.49
N PHE A 116 -12.02 7.18 -4.59
CA PHE A 116 -11.04 6.97 -3.52
C PHE A 116 -9.63 6.72 -4.02
N TRP A 117 -9.43 5.71 -4.87
CA TRP A 117 -8.10 5.23 -5.24
C TRP A 117 -7.29 6.30 -5.96
N ALA A 118 -7.84 6.83 -7.06
CA ALA A 118 -7.15 7.79 -7.89
C ALA A 118 -6.71 9.01 -7.07
N ASP A 119 -7.58 9.54 -6.20
CA ASP A 119 -7.28 10.73 -5.40
C ASP A 119 -6.39 10.48 -4.17
N THR A 120 -6.22 9.22 -3.77
CA THR A 120 -5.42 8.84 -2.60
C THR A 120 -3.99 8.49 -2.99
N LEU A 121 -3.77 7.94 -4.18
CA LEU A 121 -2.45 7.49 -4.65
C LEU A 121 -1.35 8.57 -4.51
N PRO A 122 -1.54 9.84 -4.95
CA PRO A 122 -0.50 10.87 -4.82
C PRO A 122 -0.20 11.28 -3.38
N LYS A 123 -1.08 10.96 -2.43
CA LYS A 123 -0.97 11.36 -1.01
C LYS A 123 -0.10 10.40 -0.18
N ILE A 124 0.39 9.32 -0.79
CA ILE A 124 1.23 8.30 -0.15
C ILE A 124 2.68 8.80 -0.09
N GLN A 125 3.16 9.06 1.13
CA GLN A 125 4.52 9.59 1.35
C GLN A 125 5.58 8.51 1.58
N SER A 126 5.22 7.37 2.17
CA SER A 126 6.16 6.26 2.42
C SER A 126 6.56 5.57 1.12
N SER A 127 7.86 5.35 0.92
CA SER A 127 8.42 4.80 -0.32
C SER A 127 7.88 3.39 -0.62
N GLY A 128 7.84 2.51 0.39
CA GLY A 128 7.33 1.15 0.23
C GLY A 128 5.86 1.10 -0.16
N ARG A 129 5.02 1.91 0.51
CA ARG A 129 3.58 1.99 0.20
C ARG A 129 3.32 2.62 -1.16
N ARG A 130 4.14 3.60 -1.54
CA ARG A 130 4.05 4.25 -2.85
C ARG A 130 4.32 3.26 -3.96
N LYS A 131 5.37 2.44 -3.83
CA LYS A 131 5.67 1.37 -4.79
C LYS A 131 4.52 0.38 -4.91
N ALA A 132 3.96 -0.07 -3.78
CA ALA A 132 2.81 -0.97 -3.79
C ALA A 132 1.60 -0.35 -4.50
N GLY A 133 1.30 0.93 -4.23
CA GLY A 133 0.20 1.65 -4.88
C GLY A 133 0.41 1.85 -6.38
N ILE A 134 1.65 2.17 -6.81
CA ILE A 134 2.03 2.28 -8.23
C ILE A 134 1.81 0.93 -8.92
N ILE A 135 2.39 -0.16 -8.38
CA ILE A 135 2.26 -1.50 -8.96
C ILE A 135 0.79 -1.90 -9.06
N ALA A 136 0.02 -1.70 -7.99
CA ALA A 136 -1.40 -2.03 -7.97
C ALA A 136 -2.19 -1.20 -9.00
N THR A 137 -1.90 0.09 -9.13
CA THR A 137 -2.54 0.97 -10.12
C THR A 137 -2.21 0.53 -11.54
N THR A 138 -0.94 0.21 -11.82
CA THR A 138 -0.53 -0.33 -13.13
C THR A 138 -1.23 -1.64 -13.43
N ARG A 139 -1.31 -2.57 -12.46
CA ARG A 139 -2.05 -3.82 -12.62
C ARG A 139 -3.54 -3.58 -12.85
N MET A 140 -4.17 -2.63 -12.16
CA MET A 140 -5.56 -2.22 -12.44
C MET A 140 -5.73 -1.75 -13.89
N LEU A 141 -4.87 -0.86 -14.36
CA LEU A 141 -4.97 -0.33 -15.74
C LEU A 141 -4.76 -1.42 -16.80
N VAL A 142 -3.91 -2.42 -16.54
CA VAL A 142 -3.55 -3.45 -17.52
C VAL A 142 -4.50 -4.66 -17.46
N GLU A 143 -4.91 -5.09 -16.27
CA GLU A 143 -5.68 -6.34 -16.06
C GLU A 143 -7.20 -6.09 -15.95
N ASP A 144 -7.64 -4.87 -15.67
CA ASP A 144 -9.07 -4.56 -15.56
C ASP A 144 -9.63 -3.99 -16.87
N GLU A 145 -10.05 -4.85 -17.79
CA GLU A 145 -10.68 -4.43 -19.04
C GLU A 145 -11.86 -3.47 -18.84
N SER A 146 -12.61 -3.63 -17.74
CA SER A 146 -13.79 -2.81 -17.48
C SER A 146 -13.47 -1.33 -17.22
N ILE A 147 -12.24 -1.01 -16.81
CA ILE A 147 -11.83 0.37 -16.53
C ILE A 147 -11.74 1.21 -17.81
N TRP A 148 -11.45 0.56 -18.94
CA TRP A 148 -11.27 1.22 -20.24
C TRP A 148 -12.58 1.77 -20.82
N ALA A 149 -13.72 1.37 -20.27
CA ALA A 149 -15.02 1.96 -20.60
C ALA A 149 -15.18 3.40 -20.03
N ASP A 150 -14.36 3.80 -19.06
CA ASP A 150 -14.39 5.14 -18.44
C ASP A 150 -13.06 5.87 -18.71
N ALA A 151 -12.96 6.53 -19.87
CA ALA A 151 -11.75 7.25 -20.29
C ALA A 151 -11.35 8.38 -19.32
N GLU A 152 -12.32 8.99 -18.63
CA GLU A 152 -12.07 10.01 -17.61
C GLU A 152 -11.33 9.40 -16.41
N LEU A 153 -11.81 8.25 -15.92
CA LEU A 153 -11.15 7.52 -14.84
C LEU A 153 -9.75 7.06 -15.25
N VAL A 154 -9.59 6.50 -16.45
CA VAL A 154 -8.27 6.07 -16.97
C VAL A 154 -7.31 7.25 -17.00
N GLY A 155 -7.73 8.38 -17.59
CA GLY A 155 -6.91 9.59 -17.65
C GLY A 155 -6.51 10.08 -16.26
N LYS A 156 -7.45 10.08 -15.30
CA LYS A 156 -7.19 10.45 -13.91
C LYS A 156 -6.20 9.51 -13.23
N MET A 157 -6.34 8.20 -13.42
CA MET A 157 -5.45 7.21 -12.83
C MET A 157 -4.04 7.26 -13.42
N VAL A 158 -3.91 7.43 -14.74
CA VAL A 158 -2.61 7.60 -15.40
C VAL A 158 -1.93 8.88 -14.96
N LYS A 159 -2.66 10.01 -14.92
CA LYS A 159 -2.12 11.28 -14.42
C LYS A 159 -1.59 11.12 -12.99
N ASN A 160 -2.40 10.58 -12.09
CA ASN A 160 -2.03 10.45 -10.68
C ASN A 160 -0.93 9.40 -10.46
N LEU A 161 -0.85 8.37 -11.32
CA LEU A 161 0.27 7.43 -11.36
C LEU A 161 1.58 8.13 -11.71
N VAL A 162 1.59 8.94 -12.77
CA VAL A 162 2.76 9.72 -13.20
C VAL A 162 3.17 10.72 -12.14
N GLU A 163 2.22 11.48 -11.57
CA GLU A 163 2.49 12.40 -10.45
C GLU A 163 3.13 11.68 -9.26
N THR A 164 2.64 10.48 -8.93
CA THR A 164 3.17 9.68 -7.83
C THR A 164 4.58 9.15 -8.13
N LEU A 165 4.87 8.78 -9.38
CA LEU A 165 6.20 8.36 -9.84
C LEU A 165 7.22 9.51 -9.80
N LEU A 166 6.81 10.71 -10.22
CA LEU A 166 7.66 11.90 -10.28
C LEU A 166 7.84 12.58 -8.92
N SER A 167 6.90 12.36 -7.99
CA SER A 167 7.01 12.88 -6.64
C SER A 167 8.24 12.28 -5.95
N ARG A 168 9.13 13.12 -5.42
CA ARG A 168 10.21 12.64 -4.54
C ARG A 168 9.60 12.06 -3.27
N SER A 169 10.19 10.99 -2.74
CA SER A 169 9.75 10.44 -1.45
C SER A 169 10.42 11.23 -0.34
N ALA A 170 9.74 11.43 0.80
CA ALA A 170 10.34 12.13 1.94
C ALA A 170 11.62 11.43 2.43
N GLU A 171 11.64 10.09 2.34
CA GLU A 171 12.81 9.25 2.64
C GLU A 171 13.98 9.45 1.65
N THR A 172 13.71 9.89 0.42
CA THR A 172 14.75 10.20 -0.58
C THR A 172 15.36 11.57 -0.31
N MET A 173 14.56 12.54 0.14
CA MET A 173 15.05 13.88 0.50
C MET A 173 15.98 13.82 1.71
N GLU A 174 15.62 13.06 2.76
CA GLU A 174 16.50 12.87 3.92
C GLU A 174 17.81 12.16 3.56
N LYS A 175 17.76 11.18 2.64
CA LYS A 175 18.98 10.48 2.18
C LYS A 175 19.86 11.34 1.27
N GLU A 176 19.29 12.16 0.40
CA GLU A 176 20.02 13.14 -0.42
C GLU A 176 20.70 14.20 0.46
N ASP A 177 20.01 14.71 1.50
CA ASP A 177 20.58 15.66 2.47
C ASP A 177 21.74 15.04 3.28
N HIS A 178 21.69 13.74 3.59
CA HIS A 178 22.79 13.07 4.27
C HIS A 178 23.97 12.71 3.33
N LEU A 179 23.71 12.51 2.03
CA LEU A 179 24.76 12.25 1.04
C LEU A 179 25.49 13.53 0.63
N SER A 180 24.79 14.66 0.51
CA SER A 180 25.41 15.96 0.21
C SER A 180 26.35 16.43 1.33
N VAL A 181 26.00 16.16 2.60
CA VAL A 181 26.88 16.41 3.76
C VAL A 181 28.16 15.55 3.74
N LEU A 182 28.11 14.34 3.16
CA LEU A 182 29.27 13.47 3.05
C LEU A 182 30.16 13.83 1.86
N GLU A 183 29.61 14.40 0.78
CA GLU A 183 30.37 14.91 -0.36
C GLU A 183 31.13 16.20 0.00
N ASP A 184 30.60 17.06 0.87
CA ASP A 184 31.31 18.23 1.41
C ASP A 184 32.50 17.87 2.32
N ILE A 185 32.51 16.66 2.89
CA ILE A 185 33.66 16.15 3.69
C ILE A 185 34.69 15.47 2.78
N GLY A 186 34.30 15.05 1.57
CA GLY A 186 35.14 14.32 0.61
C GLY A 186 36.02 15.19 -0.28
N ASP A 187 35.72 16.47 -0.43
CA ASP A 187 36.49 17.40 -1.30
C ASP A 187 37.46 18.32 -0.53
N GLY A 188 37.56 18.13 0.80
CA GLY A 188 38.52 18.81 1.68
C GLY A 188 39.93 18.21 1.64
N GLY A 189 40.50 18.01 0.45
CA GLY A 189 41.87 17.56 0.26
C GLY A 189 42.91 18.66 0.54
N VAL A 190 43.56 18.57 1.70
CA VAL A 190 44.94 19.02 1.98
C VAL A 190 45.24 20.53 1.85
N SER A 191 45.24 21.24 2.97
CA SER A 191 46.19 22.34 3.18
C SER A 191 46.82 22.21 4.55
N GLY A 192 48.10 21.87 4.55
CA GLY A 192 48.86 21.56 5.76
C GLY A 192 48.92 22.73 6.73
N THR A 193 48.76 22.43 8.02
CA THR A 193 49.19 23.35 9.07
C THR A 193 50.15 22.63 9.99
N ARG A 194 51.38 23.14 9.99
CA ARG A 194 52.53 22.74 10.79
C ARG A 194 52.18 22.59 12.27
N LEU A 195 52.53 21.45 12.86
CA LEU A 195 52.78 21.33 14.29
C LEU A 195 54.07 22.10 14.63
N THR A 196 53.96 23.19 15.37
CA THR A 196 55.10 23.77 16.10
C THR A 196 54.92 23.51 17.58
N TYR A 197 55.74 22.60 18.11
CA TYR A 197 56.06 22.53 19.53
C TYR A 197 57.05 23.65 19.86
N SER A 198 56.81 24.38 20.95
CA SER A 198 57.85 25.16 21.62
C SER A 198 57.74 24.88 23.12
N ARG A 199 58.90 24.61 23.71
CA ARG A 199 59.12 24.37 25.14
C ARG A 199 58.90 25.64 25.95
#